data_AF-A0A837NG08-F1
#
_entry.id   AF-A0A837NG08-F1
#
_cell.length_a   1.000
_cell.length_b   1.000
_cell.length_c   1.000
_cell.angle_alpha   90.00
_cell.angle_beta   90.00
_cell.angle_gamma   90.00
#
_symmetry.space_group_name_H-M   'P 1'
#
loop_
_entity.id
_entity.type
_entity.pdbx_description
1 polymer ?
#
loop_
_entity_poly.entity_id
_entity_poly.type
_entity_poly.pdbx_seq_one_letter_code
_entity_poly.pdbx_strand_id
1 'polypeptide(L)'
;MDLNPWDIPEWHSLGREAALVRHLVGSGATALGRANYADQRGEYYTAFFGLSVGLERLAKLVLVADFAIANNGKMPEEKEVRKFGHKLIDLAAAVDRIASNRNLGLRYARPNSLISNRILECLDAFADARRGRYANFASLDNPNLSSEEPIRKWWEEVAETILQQHYYGKSAQRRIEINAGIIDSMMSHITMVRHTDESDRSMHDVKSASIRTGQTEIVQKFGRYHALTIVRWLSSVMGEIGRLACYQHNIGGFFGIDEYFYSYTVDDSFLKTRKIWPLK
;
A
#
# COMPACT_ATOMS: atom_id res chain seq x y z
N MET A 1 7.62 35.42 -0.44
CA MET A 1 8.50 34.42 0.19
C MET A 1 9.85 34.68 -0.45
N ASP A 2 10.70 35.45 0.23
CA ASP A 2 11.89 36.08 -0.39
C ASP A 2 13.18 35.27 -0.12
N LEU A 3 13.04 34.08 0.46
CA LEU A 3 14.13 33.14 0.70
C LEU A 3 14.11 32.07 -0.39
N ASN A 4 15.27 31.86 -0.99
CA ASN A 4 15.48 30.77 -1.93
C ASN A 4 15.33 29.42 -1.21
N PRO A 5 14.42 28.52 -1.63
CA PRO A 5 14.20 27.22 -0.97
C PRO A 5 15.47 26.38 -0.81
N TRP A 6 16.43 26.54 -1.73
CA TRP A 6 17.73 25.85 -1.68
C TRP A 6 18.55 26.18 -0.42
N ASP A 7 18.29 27.31 0.23
CA ASP A 7 19.00 27.76 1.43
C ASP A 7 18.30 27.32 2.73
N ILE A 8 17.17 26.61 2.66
CA ILE A 8 16.37 26.17 3.81
C ILE A 8 16.75 24.72 4.20
N PRO A 9 17.42 24.47 5.34
CA PRO A 9 17.85 23.12 5.73
C PRO A 9 16.71 22.12 5.91
N GLU A 10 15.56 22.58 6.40
CA GLU A 10 14.35 21.78 6.58
C GLU A 10 13.81 21.29 5.24
N TRP A 11 13.91 22.11 4.19
CA TRP A 11 13.45 21.76 2.84
C TRP A 11 14.21 20.55 2.30
N HIS A 12 15.54 20.52 2.45
CA HIS A 12 16.36 19.36 2.06
C HIS A 12 16.03 18.09 2.84
N SER A 13 15.70 18.23 4.13
CA SER A 13 15.39 17.09 4.99
C SER A 13 14.01 16.51 4.69
N LEU A 14 13.01 17.37 4.49
CA LEU A 14 11.67 16.99 4.05
C LEU A 14 11.69 16.40 2.64
N GLY A 15 12.46 16.98 1.71
CA GLY A 15 12.63 16.46 0.35
C GLY A 15 13.25 15.06 0.30
N ARG A 16 14.28 14.80 1.13
CA ARG A 16 14.87 13.45 1.28
C ARG A 16 13.86 12.44 1.82
N GLU A 17 13.09 12.81 2.83
CA GLU A 17 12.04 11.95 3.39
C GLU A 17 10.92 11.69 2.36
N ALA A 18 10.47 12.72 1.63
CA ALA A 18 9.46 12.57 0.58
C ALA A 18 9.95 11.70 -0.59
N ALA A 19 11.22 11.83 -0.99
CA ALA A 19 11.83 10.95 -1.99
C ALA A 19 11.89 9.48 -1.52
N LEU A 20 12.25 9.24 -0.25
CA LEU A 20 12.23 7.90 0.34
C LEU A 20 10.82 7.31 0.32
N VAL A 21 9.82 8.06 0.78
CA VAL A 21 8.41 7.65 0.75
C VAL A 21 7.97 7.30 -0.67
N ARG A 22 8.27 8.18 -1.65
CA ARG A 22 7.95 7.96 -3.06
C ARG A 22 8.52 6.63 -3.55
N HIS A 23 9.76 6.29 -3.20
CA HIS A 23 10.38 5.04 -3.62
C HIS A 23 9.79 3.81 -2.92
N LEU A 24 9.57 3.87 -1.60
CA LEU A 24 9.00 2.76 -0.82
C LEU A 24 7.58 2.39 -1.30
N VAL A 25 6.74 3.40 -1.50
CA VAL A 25 5.38 3.18 -1.99
C VAL A 25 5.40 2.63 -3.41
N GLY A 26 6.25 3.17 -4.28
CA GLY A 26 6.31 2.78 -5.68
C GLY A 26 6.82 1.34 -5.86
N SER A 27 7.89 0.98 -5.16
CA SER A 27 8.40 -0.41 -5.16
C SER A 27 7.37 -1.36 -4.56
N GLY A 28 6.71 -0.98 -3.47
CA GLY A 28 5.68 -1.80 -2.83
C GLY A 28 4.46 -2.04 -3.72
N ALA A 29 3.94 -0.98 -4.35
CA ALA A 29 2.80 -1.09 -5.27
C ALA A 29 3.14 -1.89 -6.55
N THR A 30 4.37 -1.76 -7.05
CA THR A 30 4.85 -2.54 -8.19
C THR A 30 4.96 -4.02 -7.83
N ALA A 31 5.55 -4.33 -6.66
CA ALA A 31 5.68 -5.70 -6.18
C ALA A 31 4.34 -6.37 -5.92
N LEU A 32 3.37 -5.63 -5.35
CA LEU A 32 2.01 -6.13 -5.16
C LEU A 32 1.34 -6.54 -6.48
N GLY A 33 1.70 -5.86 -7.57
CA GLY A 33 1.25 -6.18 -8.91
C GLY A 33 1.88 -7.43 -9.54
N ARG A 34 2.90 -8.02 -8.90
CA ARG A 34 3.62 -9.22 -9.36
C ARG A 34 3.43 -10.41 -8.43
N ALA A 35 3.13 -10.15 -7.15
CA ALA A 35 2.99 -11.15 -6.12
C ALA A 35 1.98 -12.25 -6.48
N ASN A 36 2.41 -13.50 -6.32
CA ASN A 36 1.62 -14.69 -6.58
C ASN A 36 2.22 -15.91 -5.85
N TYR A 37 1.46 -17.00 -5.80
CA TYR A 37 1.88 -18.26 -5.16
C TYR A 37 3.06 -18.97 -5.84
N ALA A 38 3.31 -18.76 -7.13
CA ALA A 38 4.30 -19.46 -7.94
C ALA A 38 5.64 -18.72 -7.95
N ASP A 39 6.53 -19.08 -7.02
CA ASP A 39 7.89 -18.54 -6.84
C ASP A 39 8.00 -17.04 -6.55
N GLN A 40 6.88 -16.31 -6.51
CA GLN A 40 6.82 -14.87 -6.27
C GLN A 40 6.31 -14.53 -4.86
N ARG A 41 6.41 -15.45 -3.89
CA ARG A 41 6.05 -15.17 -2.49
C ARG A 41 6.87 -14.01 -1.89
N GLY A 42 8.13 -13.85 -2.33
CA GLY A 42 9.00 -12.73 -1.93
C GLY A 42 8.47 -11.34 -2.35
N GLU A 43 7.65 -11.27 -3.40
CA GLU A 43 7.03 -10.02 -3.84
C GLU A 43 5.94 -9.56 -2.86
N TYR A 44 5.26 -10.46 -2.14
CA TYR A 44 4.34 -10.05 -1.07
C TYR A 44 5.08 -9.32 0.04
N TYR A 45 6.20 -9.87 0.53
CA TYR A 45 6.97 -9.20 1.57
C TYR A 45 7.54 -7.87 1.07
N THR A 46 8.05 -7.83 -0.16
CA THR A 46 8.50 -6.57 -0.80
C THR A 46 7.37 -5.54 -0.84
N ALA A 47 6.16 -5.96 -1.22
CA ALA A 47 4.97 -5.14 -1.21
C ALA A 47 4.61 -4.64 0.18
N PHE A 48 4.55 -5.54 1.17
CA PHE A 48 4.12 -5.22 2.53
C PHE A 48 5.14 -4.32 3.23
N PHE A 49 6.44 -4.56 3.09
CA PHE A 49 7.49 -3.67 3.61
C PHE A 49 7.42 -2.28 2.97
N GLY A 50 7.35 -2.21 1.64
CA GLY A 50 7.32 -0.94 0.92
C GLY A 50 6.07 -0.11 1.25
N LEU A 51 4.89 -0.74 1.23
CA LEU A 51 3.62 -0.07 1.50
C LEU A 51 3.45 0.29 2.98
N SER A 52 3.74 -0.62 3.92
CA SER A 52 3.58 -0.31 5.35
C SER A 52 4.47 0.85 5.78
N VAL A 53 5.78 0.78 5.48
CA VAL A 53 6.73 1.83 5.86
C VAL A 53 6.48 3.12 5.08
N GLY A 54 6.15 3.03 3.79
CA GLY A 54 5.84 4.19 2.95
C GLY A 54 4.60 4.94 3.43
N LEU A 55 3.51 4.24 3.75
CA LEU A 55 2.28 4.83 4.28
C LEU A 55 2.50 5.45 5.67
N GLU A 56 3.24 4.77 6.55
CA GLU A 56 3.56 5.28 7.89
C GLU A 56 4.30 6.63 7.79
N ARG A 57 5.35 6.67 6.98
CA ARG A 57 6.18 7.87 6.78
C ARG A 57 5.41 8.99 6.11
N LEU A 58 4.58 8.68 5.10
CA LEU A 58 3.73 9.69 4.46
C LEU A 58 2.71 10.30 5.44
N ALA A 59 2.06 9.47 6.26
CA ALA A 59 1.14 9.97 7.29
C ALA A 59 1.88 10.82 8.33
N LYS A 60 3.10 10.43 8.72
CA LYS A 60 3.95 11.24 9.61
C LYS A 60 4.37 12.57 9.00
N LEU A 61 4.65 12.64 7.70
CA LEU A 61 4.92 13.92 7.03
C LEU A 61 3.72 14.88 7.13
N VAL A 62 2.49 14.37 7.01
CA VAL A 62 1.27 15.18 7.23
C VAL A 62 1.21 15.69 8.68
N LEU A 63 1.49 14.82 9.66
CA LEU A 63 1.51 15.18 11.09
C LEU A 63 2.62 16.21 11.41
N VAL A 64 3.79 16.09 10.78
CA VAL A 64 4.89 17.05 10.89
C VAL A 64 4.47 18.41 10.35
N ALA A 65 3.78 18.46 9.21
CA ALA A 65 3.24 19.71 8.65
C ALA A 65 2.22 20.36 9.58
N ASP A 66 1.25 19.58 10.10
CA ASP A 66 0.26 20.09 11.04
C ASP A 66 0.90 20.61 12.34
N PHE A 67 1.88 19.87 12.87
CA PHE A 67 2.65 20.29 14.04
C PHE A 67 3.36 21.61 13.80
N ALA A 68 4.09 21.74 12.67
CA ALA A 68 4.82 22.96 12.34
C ALA A 68 3.87 24.16 12.22
N ILE A 69 2.70 23.98 11.59
CA ILE A 69 1.67 25.01 11.53
C ILE A 69 1.19 25.40 12.94
N ALA A 70 0.90 24.43 13.80
CA ALA A 70 0.42 24.68 15.16
C ALA A 70 1.47 25.32 16.09
N ASN A 71 2.75 25.19 15.74
CA ASN A 71 3.89 25.67 16.55
C ASN A 71 4.68 26.79 15.88
N ASN A 72 3.99 27.65 15.11
CA ASN A 72 4.56 28.86 14.49
C ASN A 72 5.83 28.57 13.65
N GLY A 73 5.80 27.48 12.88
CA GLY A 73 6.89 27.07 11.99
C GLY A 73 7.98 26.21 12.64
N LYS A 74 7.94 25.98 13.96
CA LYS A 74 8.91 25.11 14.62
C LYS A 74 8.70 23.64 14.23
N MET A 75 9.72 23.02 13.64
CA MET A 75 9.71 21.60 13.32
C MET A 75 9.71 20.73 14.59
N PRO A 76 9.04 19.56 14.57
CA PRO A 76 9.04 18.65 15.71
C PRO A 76 10.42 18.03 15.92
N GLU A 77 10.82 17.87 17.17
CA GLU A 77 11.96 17.05 17.55
C GLU A 77 11.66 15.57 17.34
N GLU A 78 12.68 14.72 17.23
CA GLU A 78 12.52 13.27 17.04
C GLU A 78 11.59 12.64 18.09
N LYS A 79 11.68 13.08 19.35
CA LYS A 79 10.82 12.61 20.44
C LYS A 79 9.34 12.88 20.18
N GLU A 80 9.00 13.99 19.54
CA GLU A 80 7.62 14.32 19.18
C GLU A 80 7.16 13.46 18.00
N VAL A 81 8.01 13.25 17.00
CA VAL A 81 7.69 12.36 15.86
C VAL A 81 7.45 10.92 16.33
N ARG A 82 8.19 10.44 17.34
CA ARG A 82 7.98 9.12 17.95
C ARG A 82 6.61 9.00 18.64
N LYS A 83 6.08 10.09 19.22
CA LYS A 83 4.76 10.10 19.87
C LYS A 83 3.61 9.91 18.90
N PHE A 84 3.81 10.17 17.60
CA PHE A 84 2.79 9.88 16.58
C PHE A 84 2.48 8.38 16.45
N GLY A 85 3.34 7.50 16.98
CA GLY A 85 3.16 6.06 16.93
C GLY A 85 3.59 5.45 15.60
N HIS A 86 3.26 4.18 15.38
CA HIS A 86 3.59 3.42 14.17
C HIS A 86 2.40 2.64 13.60
N LYS A 87 1.24 2.70 14.27
CA LYS A 87 0.02 2.03 13.81
C LYS A 87 -0.59 2.82 12.66
N LEU A 88 -0.66 2.19 11.49
CA LEU A 88 -1.19 2.77 10.26
C LEU A 88 -2.65 3.17 10.40
N ILE A 89 -3.47 2.40 11.12
CA ILE A 89 -4.88 2.73 11.34
C ILE A 89 -5.01 4.04 12.14
N ASP A 90 -4.23 4.17 13.21
CA ASP A 90 -4.24 5.36 14.07
C ASP A 90 -3.69 6.58 13.33
N LEU A 91 -2.61 6.40 12.55
CA LEU A 91 -2.02 7.43 11.71
C LEU A 91 -3.01 7.90 10.63
N ALA A 92 -3.69 6.98 9.94
CA ALA A 92 -4.71 7.32 8.96
C ALA A 92 -5.87 8.10 9.62
N ALA A 93 -6.35 7.67 10.78
CA ALA A 93 -7.39 8.40 11.51
C ALA A 93 -6.92 9.80 11.96
N ALA A 94 -5.64 9.97 12.32
CA ALA A 94 -5.07 11.28 12.64
C ALA A 94 -5.01 12.19 11.42
N VAL A 95 -4.59 11.67 10.26
CA VAL A 95 -4.56 12.41 8.98
C VAL A 95 -5.97 12.86 8.57
N ASP A 96 -6.98 11.99 8.72
CA ASP A 96 -8.37 12.29 8.40
C ASP A 96 -8.94 13.43 9.29
N ARG A 97 -8.59 13.40 10.58
CA ARG A 97 -8.93 14.48 11.52
C ARG A 97 -8.25 15.79 11.16
N ILE A 98 -6.97 15.77 10.76
CA ILE A 98 -6.25 16.96 10.32
C ILE A 98 -6.93 17.57 9.09
N ALA A 99 -7.24 16.73 8.08
CA ALA A 99 -7.92 17.20 6.87
C ALA A 99 -9.26 17.87 7.19
N SER A 100 -10.02 17.30 8.13
CA SER A 100 -11.30 17.85 8.60
C SER A 100 -11.12 19.15 9.39
N ASN A 101 -10.25 19.16 10.40
CA ASN A 101 -10.02 20.31 11.29
C ASN A 101 -9.46 21.53 10.55
N ARG A 102 -8.63 21.30 9.53
CA ARG A 102 -8.05 22.34 8.69
C ARG A 102 -8.92 22.70 7.48
N ASN A 103 -10.07 22.02 7.30
CA ASN A 103 -10.98 22.19 6.17
C ASN A 103 -10.25 22.14 4.80
N LEU A 104 -9.41 21.11 4.62
CA LEU A 104 -8.59 20.98 3.41
C LEU A 104 -9.45 20.64 2.18
N GLY A 105 -9.23 21.35 1.07
CA GLY A 105 -9.89 21.13 -0.21
C GLY A 105 -9.35 19.91 -0.94
N LEU A 106 -9.63 18.71 -0.43
CA LEU A 106 -9.07 17.46 -0.99
C LEU A 106 -9.68 17.11 -2.35
N ARG A 107 -8.84 16.95 -3.37
CA ARG A 107 -9.24 16.37 -4.65
C ARG A 107 -9.61 14.89 -4.51
N TYR A 108 -8.93 14.17 -3.63
CA TYR A 108 -9.16 12.75 -3.37
C TYR A 108 -9.43 12.55 -1.89
N ALA A 109 -10.66 12.15 -1.57
CA ALA A 109 -11.07 11.84 -0.20
C ALA A 109 -10.51 10.50 0.30
N ARG A 110 -10.60 10.29 1.61
CA ARG A 110 -10.23 9.01 2.25
C ARG A 110 -11.02 7.88 1.61
N PRO A 111 -10.37 6.81 1.10
CA PRO A 111 -11.09 5.69 0.55
C PRO A 111 -11.89 4.99 1.66
N ASN A 112 -13.18 4.73 1.40
CA ASN A 112 -14.10 4.10 2.34
C ASN A 112 -14.52 2.67 1.92
N SER A 113 -13.89 2.12 0.88
CA SER A 113 -14.19 0.77 0.41
C SER A 113 -13.73 -0.28 1.42
N LEU A 114 -14.49 -1.38 1.53
CA LEU A 114 -14.12 -2.51 2.38
C LEU A 114 -12.72 -3.04 2.06
N ILE A 115 -12.37 -3.14 0.76
CA ILE A 115 -11.04 -3.59 0.32
C ILE A 115 -9.93 -2.67 0.84
N SER A 116 -10.09 -1.35 0.72
CA SER A 116 -9.10 -0.39 1.23
C SER A 116 -8.91 -0.50 2.74
N ASN A 117 -10.00 -0.72 3.50
CA ASN A 117 -9.92 -0.92 4.95
C ASN A 117 -9.17 -2.23 5.29
N ARG A 118 -9.49 -3.34 4.62
CA ARG A 118 -8.78 -4.62 4.81
C ARG A 118 -7.30 -4.53 4.46
N ILE A 119 -6.95 -3.78 3.41
CA ILE A 119 -5.54 -3.52 3.07
C ILE A 119 -4.83 -2.78 4.20
N LEU A 120 -5.46 -1.74 4.76
CA LEU A 120 -4.86 -0.98 5.86
C LEU A 120 -4.67 -1.86 7.11
N GLU A 121 -5.66 -2.68 7.46
CA GLU A 121 -5.60 -3.64 8.56
C GLU A 121 -4.49 -4.69 8.37
N CYS A 122 -4.36 -5.25 7.16
CA CYS A 122 -3.31 -6.20 6.83
C CYS A 122 -1.91 -5.58 6.92
N LEU A 123 -1.72 -4.36 6.40
CA LEU A 123 -0.43 -3.67 6.47
C LEU A 123 -0.09 -3.22 7.89
N ASP A 124 -1.08 -2.83 8.69
CA ASP A 124 -0.91 -2.50 10.11
C ASP A 124 -0.46 -3.71 10.93
N ALA A 125 -1.15 -4.84 10.75
CA ALA A 125 -0.77 -6.11 11.39
C ALA A 125 0.62 -6.59 10.93
N PHE A 126 0.95 -6.39 9.65
CA PHE A 126 2.28 -6.72 9.13
C PHE A 126 3.38 -5.88 9.79
N ALA A 127 3.14 -4.59 10.00
CA ALA A 127 4.12 -3.67 10.58
C ALA A 127 4.50 -4.02 12.04
N ASP A 128 3.64 -4.72 12.77
CA ASP A 128 3.96 -5.27 14.09
C ASP A 128 5.13 -6.26 13.97
N ALA A 129 6.26 -5.90 14.58
CA ALA A 129 7.51 -6.65 14.47
C ALA A 129 7.37 -8.09 14.94
N ARG A 130 6.59 -8.35 16.01
CA ARG A 130 6.49 -9.68 16.60
C ARG A 130 5.61 -10.63 15.79
N ARG A 131 4.66 -10.08 15.03
CA ARG A 131 3.59 -10.85 14.37
C ARG A 131 3.71 -10.91 12.85
N GLY A 132 4.18 -9.84 12.22
CA GLY A 132 4.22 -9.72 10.77
C GLY A 132 5.62 -9.84 10.20
N ARG A 133 6.47 -8.82 10.43
CA ARG A 133 7.80 -8.71 9.81
C ARG A 133 8.74 -9.89 10.10
N TYR A 134 8.61 -10.51 11.28
CA TYR A 134 9.41 -11.65 11.69
C TYR A 134 8.61 -12.96 11.77
N ALA A 135 7.40 -13.02 11.20
CA ALA A 135 6.55 -14.22 11.22
C ALA A 135 7.30 -15.47 10.73
N ASN A 136 8.02 -15.34 9.61
CA ASN A 136 8.80 -16.44 9.02
C ASN A 136 9.91 -16.94 9.97
N PHE A 137 10.54 -16.04 10.73
CA PHE A 137 11.55 -16.43 11.72
C PHE A 137 10.90 -17.07 12.94
N ALA A 138 9.76 -16.55 13.41
CA ALA A 138 9.02 -17.14 14.51
C ALA A 138 8.53 -18.56 14.18
N SER A 139 8.14 -18.82 12.93
CA SER A 139 7.73 -20.15 12.48
C SER A 139 8.88 -21.18 12.41
N LEU A 140 10.15 -20.74 12.40
CA LEU A 140 11.29 -21.68 12.49
C LEU A 140 11.39 -22.31 13.88
N ASP A 141 11.02 -21.57 14.93
CA ASP A 141 11.07 -22.01 16.33
C ASP A 141 9.80 -22.78 16.72
N ASN A 142 8.63 -22.32 16.25
CA ASN A 142 7.36 -23.01 16.47
C ASN A 142 6.48 -22.98 15.20
N PRO A 143 6.46 -24.06 14.40
CA PRO A 143 5.69 -24.13 13.16
C PRO A 143 4.18 -23.94 13.34
N ASN A 144 3.64 -24.15 14.54
CA ASN A 144 2.22 -23.98 14.85
C ASN A 144 1.83 -22.51 15.10
N LEU A 145 2.78 -21.57 15.14
CA LEU A 145 2.51 -20.12 15.16
C LEU A 145 2.15 -19.55 13.77
N SER A 146 1.92 -20.42 12.78
CA SER A 146 1.52 -20.05 11.41
C SER A 146 0.19 -19.28 11.32
N SER A 147 -0.56 -19.18 12.43
CA SER A 147 -1.80 -18.41 12.54
C SER A 147 -1.63 -16.91 12.18
N GLU A 148 -0.42 -16.36 12.27
CA GLU A 148 -0.10 -14.95 11.99
C GLU A 148 0.62 -14.71 10.65
N GLU A 149 0.70 -15.72 9.76
CA GLU A 149 1.41 -15.58 8.48
C GLU A 149 0.80 -14.46 7.58
N PRO A 150 1.58 -13.44 7.18
CA PRO A 150 1.07 -12.27 6.48
C PRO A 150 0.44 -12.51 5.11
N ILE A 151 0.98 -13.45 4.32
CA ILE A 151 0.47 -13.76 2.98
C ILE A 151 -0.91 -14.40 3.08
N ARG A 152 -1.09 -15.35 4.00
CA ARG A 152 -2.35 -16.01 4.28
C ARG A 152 -3.39 -15.02 4.77
N LYS A 153 -3.04 -14.14 5.72
CA LYS A 153 -3.92 -13.05 6.17
C LYS A 153 -4.36 -12.15 5.01
N TRP A 154 -3.42 -11.72 4.16
CA TRP A 154 -3.74 -10.95 2.97
C TRP A 154 -4.72 -11.69 2.05
N TRP A 155 -4.52 -13.01 1.85
CA TRP A 155 -5.38 -13.77 0.97
C TRP A 155 -6.79 -13.98 1.54
N GLU A 156 -6.89 -14.30 2.82
CA GLU A 156 -8.16 -14.52 3.52
C GLU A 156 -8.97 -13.22 3.67
N GLU A 157 -8.31 -12.08 3.92
CA GLU A 157 -9.01 -10.82 4.21
C GLU A 157 -9.14 -9.90 3.00
N VAL A 158 -8.07 -9.75 2.18
CA VAL A 158 -8.05 -8.80 1.05
C VAL A 158 -8.41 -9.50 -0.25
N ALA A 159 -7.72 -10.58 -0.59
CA ALA A 159 -7.91 -11.26 -1.88
C ALA A 159 -9.33 -11.83 -2.00
N GLU A 160 -9.83 -12.49 -0.96
CA GLU A 160 -11.18 -13.03 -0.95
C GLU A 160 -12.25 -11.91 -1.05
N THR A 161 -12.07 -10.78 -0.37
CA THR A 161 -12.96 -9.60 -0.53
C THR A 161 -12.96 -9.09 -1.98
N ILE A 162 -11.80 -9.05 -2.64
CA ILE A 162 -11.69 -8.69 -4.05
C ILE A 162 -12.41 -9.71 -4.94
N LEU A 163 -12.24 -11.01 -4.70
CA LEU A 163 -12.85 -12.07 -5.49
C LEU A 163 -14.38 -12.09 -5.34
N GLN A 164 -14.91 -11.83 -4.15
CA GLN A 164 -16.34 -11.64 -3.91
C GLN A 164 -16.92 -10.50 -4.75
N GLN A 165 -16.19 -9.40 -4.90
CA GLN A 165 -16.65 -8.25 -5.65
C GLN A 165 -16.48 -8.41 -7.18
N HIS A 166 -15.41 -9.08 -7.63
CA HIS A 166 -14.95 -9.01 -9.02
C HIS A 166 -14.87 -10.35 -9.76
N TYR A 167 -14.95 -11.48 -9.05
CA TYR A 167 -14.79 -12.82 -9.63
C TYR A 167 -16.06 -13.66 -9.48
N TYR A 168 -16.48 -13.97 -8.25
CA TYR A 168 -17.56 -14.94 -8.01
C TYR A 168 -18.90 -14.49 -8.59
N GLY A 169 -19.54 -15.38 -9.35
CA GLY A 169 -20.80 -15.12 -10.06
C GLY A 169 -20.68 -14.09 -11.19
N LYS A 170 -19.46 -13.71 -11.61
CA LYS A 170 -19.22 -12.75 -12.69
C LYS A 170 -18.77 -13.45 -13.97
N SER A 171 -18.82 -12.72 -15.10
CA SER A 171 -18.31 -13.19 -16.39
C SER A 171 -16.82 -13.55 -16.34
N ALA A 172 -16.06 -12.91 -15.45
CA ALA A 172 -14.65 -13.23 -15.21
C ALA A 172 -14.45 -14.68 -14.75
N GLN A 173 -15.26 -15.17 -13.81
CA GLN A 173 -15.21 -16.56 -13.34
C GLN A 173 -15.45 -17.54 -14.48
N ARG A 174 -16.56 -17.37 -15.22
CA ARG A 174 -16.89 -18.25 -16.34
C ARG A 174 -15.75 -18.32 -17.37
N ARG A 175 -15.16 -17.17 -17.73
CA ARG A 175 -14.04 -17.12 -18.68
C ARG A 175 -12.80 -17.85 -18.14
N ILE A 176 -12.43 -17.60 -16.90
CA ILE A 176 -11.24 -18.20 -16.28
C ILE A 176 -11.40 -19.71 -16.14
N GLU A 177 -12.55 -20.19 -15.65
CA GLU A 177 -12.79 -21.62 -15.44
C GLU A 177 -12.91 -22.41 -16.76
N ILE A 178 -13.51 -21.82 -17.80
CA ILE A 178 -13.53 -22.43 -19.14
C ILE A 178 -12.10 -22.56 -19.69
N ASN A 179 -11.32 -21.48 -19.64
CA ASN A 179 -9.94 -21.50 -20.10
C ASN A 179 -9.10 -22.51 -19.31
N ALA A 180 -9.29 -22.60 -18.00
CA ALA A 180 -8.62 -23.59 -17.16
C ALA A 180 -9.01 -25.03 -17.54
N GLY A 181 -10.27 -25.28 -17.86
CA GLY A 181 -10.70 -26.59 -18.36
C GLY A 181 -10.07 -26.96 -19.71
N ILE A 182 -9.91 -26.00 -20.61
CA ILE A 182 -9.21 -26.22 -21.89
C ILE A 182 -7.74 -26.56 -21.63
N ILE A 183 -7.03 -25.77 -20.82
CA ILE A 183 -5.62 -26.00 -20.50
C ILE A 183 -5.43 -27.36 -19.83
N ASP A 184 -6.29 -27.72 -18.89
CA ASP A 184 -6.24 -29.01 -18.21
C ASP A 184 -6.41 -30.18 -19.20
N SER A 185 -7.36 -30.09 -20.13
CA SER A 185 -7.56 -31.11 -21.16
C SER A 185 -6.35 -31.29 -22.09
N MET A 186 -5.57 -30.22 -22.31
CA MET A 186 -4.39 -30.25 -23.17
C MET A 186 -3.13 -30.74 -22.44
N MET A 187 -2.98 -30.42 -21.15
CA MET A 187 -1.68 -30.52 -20.47
C MET A 187 -1.64 -31.57 -19.35
N SER A 188 -2.79 -31.96 -18.77
CA SER A 188 -2.83 -32.82 -17.57
C SER A 188 -2.15 -34.19 -17.75
N HIS A 189 -2.13 -34.73 -18.97
CA HIS A 189 -1.49 -36.03 -19.26
C HIS A 189 0.04 -35.98 -19.36
N ILE A 190 0.62 -34.78 -19.56
CA ILE A 190 2.06 -34.60 -19.80
C ILE A 190 2.72 -33.68 -18.77
N THR A 191 1.96 -33.15 -17.81
CA THR A 191 2.43 -32.19 -16.81
C THR A 191 1.96 -32.58 -15.42
N MET A 192 2.84 -32.46 -14.43
CA MET A 192 2.50 -32.60 -13.02
C MET A 192 2.57 -31.24 -12.33
N VAL A 193 1.56 -30.91 -11.53
CA VAL A 193 1.55 -29.71 -10.69
C VAL A 193 1.81 -30.11 -9.25
N ARG A 194 2.77 -29.45 -8.60
CA ARG A 194 3.01 -29.54 -7.16
C ARG A 194 3.35 -28.16 -6.61
N HIS A 195 2.34 -27.42 -6.19
CA HIS A 195 2.50 -26.11 -5.56
C HIS A 195 1.60 -26.00 -4.32
N THR A 196 1.89 -25.01 -3.49
CA THR A 196 1.01 -24.56 -2.40
C THR A 196 0.50 -23.16 -2.73
N ASP A 197 -0.80 -22.93 -2.52
CA ASP A 197 -1.39 -21.61 -2.68
C ASP A 197 -0.94 -20.64 -1.57
N GLU A 198 -1.37 -19.39 -1.65
CA GLU A 198 -1.11 -18.35 -0.63
C GLU A 198 -1.69 -18.67 0.78
N SER A 199 -2.49 -19.72 0.91
CA SER A 199 -3.05 -20.22 2.17
C SER A 199 -2.45 -21.58 2.57
N ASP A 200 -1.32 -21.96 1.97
CA ASP A 200 -0.61 -23.23 2.15
C ASP A 200 -1.43 -24.49 1.81
N ARG A 201 -2.50 -24.35 1.02
CA ARG A 201 -3.26 -25.49 0.49
C ARG A 201 -2.56 -26.05 -0.73
N SER A 202 -2.40 -27.37 -0.76
CA SER A 202 -1.76 -28.05 -1.87
C SER A 202 -2.62 -28.00 -3.14
N MET A 203 -1.97 -27.68 -4.26
CA MET A 203 -2.52 -27.78 -5.61
C MET A 203 -1.76 -28.87 -6.38
N HIS A 204 -2.51 -29.85 -6.88
CA HIS A 204 -1.97 -31.07 -7.48
C HIS A 204 -2.40 -31.29 -8.93
N ASP A 205 -3.24 -30.42 -9.47
CA ASP A 205 -3.80 -30.54 -10.81
C ASP A 205 -3.68 -29.22 -11.60
N VAL A 206 -3.62 -29.36 -12.93
CA VAL A 206 -3.43 -28.24 -13.86
C VAL A 206 -4.61 -27.28 -13.81
N LYS A 207 -5.83 -27.79 -13.72
CA LYS A 207 -7.05 -26.98 -13.64
C LYS A 207 -7.04 -26.04 -12.44
N SER A 208 -6.81 -26.56 -11.23
CA SER A 208 -6.80 -25.76 -9.99
C SER A 208 -5.73 -24.67 -10.04
N ALA A 209 -4.52 -25.00 -10.51
CA ALA A 209 -3.45 -24.02 -10.67
C ALA A 209 -3.80 -22.94 -11.72
N SER A 210 -4.42 -23.33 -12.84
CA SER A 210 -4.85 -22.38 -13.87
C SER A 210 -5.95 -21.43 -13.37
N ILE A 211 -6.93 -21.95 -12.63
CA ILE A 211 -7.96 -21.11 -11.97
C ILE A 211 -7.30 -20.14 -10.99
N ARG A 212 -6.40 -20.63 -10.14
CA ARG A 212 -5.70 -19.81 -9.15
C ARG A 212 -4.90 -18.69 -9.81
N THR A 213 -4.22 -18.99 -10.91
CA THR A 213 -3.51 -17.98 -11.72
C THR A 213 -4.45 -16.86 -12.17
N GLY A 214 -5.62 -17.21 -12.72
CA GLY A 214 -6.62 -16.22 -13.16
C GLY A 214 -7.21 -15.40 -12.01
N GLN A 215 -7.43 -16.02 -10.83
CA GLN A 215 -7.84 -15.29 -9.62
C GLN A 215 -6.76 -14.32 -9.16
N THR A 216 -5.50 -14.75 -9.15
CA THR A 216 -4.36 -13.92 -8.74
C THR A 216 -4.22 -12.69 -9.62
N GLU A 217 -4.44 -12.76 -10.93
CA GLU A 217 -4.42 -11.57 -11.81
C GLU A 217 -5.47 -10.52 -11.41
N ILE A 218 -6.66 -10.96 -11.00
CA ILE A 218 -7.73 -10.07 -10.50
C ILE A 218 -7.29 -9.44 -9.18
N VAL A 219 -6.76 -10.25 -8.26
CA VAL A 219 -6.27 -9.79 -6.95
C VAL A 219 -5.13 -8.79 -7.10
N GLN A 220 -4.13 -9.06 -7.94
CA GLN A 220 -3.03 -8.13 -8.23
C GLN A 220 -3.53 -6.78 -8.76
N LYS A 221 -4.49 -6.81 -9.68
CA LYS A 221 -5.05 -5.59 -10.29
C LYS A 221 -5.79 -4.74 -9.26
N PHE A 222 -6.74 -5.33 -8.54
CA PHE A 222 -7.58 -4.58 -7.60
C PHE A 222 -6.86 -4.30 -6.28
N GLY A 223 -6.02 -5.22 -5.78
CA GLY A 223 -5.19 -5.03 -4.60
C GLY A 223 -4.24 -3.83 -4.77
N ARG A 224 -3.52 -3.76 -5.89
CA ARG A 224 -2.69 -2.59 -6.22
C ARG A 224 -3.51 -1.31 -6.33
N TYR A 225 -4.63 -1.35 -7.05
CA TYR A 225 -5.52 -0.19 -7.20
C TYR A 225 -5.97 0.35 -5.84
N HIS A 226 -6.54 -0.50 -4.98
CA HIS A 226 -7.04 -0.08 -3.67
C HIS A 226 -5.92 0.38 -2.73
N ALA A 227 -4.75 -0.27 -2.73
CA ALA A 227 -3.59 0.22 -1.99
C ALA A 227 -3.17 1.63 -2.46
N LEU A 228 -3.12 1.86 -3.77
CA LEU A 228 -2.80 3.17 -4.34
C LEU A 228 -3.87 4.22 -4.09
N THR A 229 -5.15 3.87 -3.88
CA THR A 229 -6.16 4.86 -3.47
C THR A 229 -5.89 5.42 -2.07
N ILE A 230 -5.34 4.61 -1.16
CA ILE A 230 -4.92 5.06 0.17
C ILE A 230 -3.73 6.02 0.04
N VAL A 231 -2.72 5.65 -0.76
CA VAL A 231 -1.58 6.51 -1.07
C VAL A 231 -2.05 7.82 -1.68
N ARG A 232 -2.91 7.77 -2.69
CA ARG A 232 -3.43 8.95 -3.39
C ARG A 232 -4.12 9.93 -2.45
N TRP A 233 -4.92 9.42 -1.52
CA TRP A 233 -5.54 10.24 -0.50
C TRP A 233 -4.50 10.90 0.41
N LEU A 234 -3.56 10.14 0.97
CA LEU A 234 -2.49 10.68 1.81
C LEU A 234 -1.64 11.72 1.05
N SER A 235 -1.33 11.47 -0.22
CA SER A 235 -0.65 12.42 -1.11
C SER A 235 -1.47 13.68 -1.34
N SER A 236 -2.78 13.57 -1.51
CA SER A 236 -3.68 14.72 -1.62
C SER A 236 -3.66 15.56 -0.33
N VAL A 237 -3.72 14.91 0.84
CA VAL A 237 -3.65 15.62 2.12
C VAL A 237 -2.29 16.29 2.30
N MET A 238 -1.20 15.58 2.00
CA MET A 238 0.17 16.12 2.07
C MET A 238 0.33 17.36 1.17
N GLY A 239 -0.23 17.32 -0.04
CA GLY A 239 -0.19 18.47 -0.95
C GLY A 239 -0.97 19.66 -0.42
N GLU A 240 -2.20 19.46 0.09
CA GLU A 240 -2.98 20.57 0.66
C GLU A 240 -2.32 21.16 1.90
N ILE A 241 -1.87 20.33 2.85
CA ILE A 241 -1.26 20.82 4.08
C ILE A 241 0.13 21.43 3.84
N GLY A 242 0.88 20.91 2.87
CA GLY A 242 2.16 21.48 2.46
C GLY A 242 1.98 22.87 1.86
N ARG A 243 0.97 23.06 0.99
CA ARG A 243 0.61 24.38 0.46
C ARG A 243 0.13 25.33 1.55
N LEU A 244 -0.67 24.84 2.51
CA LEU A 244 -1.11 25.62 3.67
C LEU A 244 0.11 26.10 4.50
N ALA A 245 1.00 25.18 4.87
CA ALA A 245 2.21 25.47 5.63
C ALA A 245 3.11 26.49 4.92
N CYS A 246 3.35 26.27 3.62
CA CYS A 246 4.22 27.10 2.82
C CYS A 246 3.63 28.50 2.59
N TYR A 247 2.44 28.60 2.00
CA TYR A 247 1.93 29.87 1.48
C TYR A 247 1.13 30.70 2.49
N GLN A 248 0.51 30.07 3.49
CA GLN A 248 -0.26 30.81 4.51
C GLN A 248 0.52 31.00 5.82
N HIS A 249 1.38 30.03 6.18
CA HIS A 249 2.18 30.09 7.42
C HIS A 249 3.67 30.41 7.18
N ASN A 250 4.08 30.65 5.94
CA ASN A 250 5.45 31.01 5.56
C ASN A 250 6.52 29.98 6.01
N ILE A 251 6.14 28.70 6.07
CA ILE A 251 7.02 27.60 6.45
C ILE A 251 7.67 27.03 5.18
N GLY A 252 8.75 27.67 4.74
CA GLY A 252 9.42 27.38 3.47
C GLY A 252 9.93 25.94 3.31
N GLY A 253 10.11 25.20 4.41
CA GLY A 253 10.49 23.77 4.38
C GLY A 253 9.53 22.88 3.58
N PHE A 254 8.25 23.28 3.42
CA PHE A 254 7.25 22.51 2.66
C PHE A 254 7.09 22.95 1.20
N PHE A 255 7.92 23.88 0.72
CA PHE A 255 7.86 24.34 -0.66
C PHE A 255 8.02 23.16 -1.66
N GLY A 256 7.08 22.99 -2.58
CA GLY A 256 7.12 21.95 -3.62
C GLY A 256 7.03 20.50 -3.12
N ILE A 257 6.67 20.27 -1.86
CA ILE A 257 6.62 18.92 -1.27
C ILE A 257 5.64 17.98 -2.00
N ASP A 258 4.62 18.54 -2.64
CA ASP A 258 3.61 17.83 -3.43
C ASP A 258 4.15 17.24 -4.73
N GLU A 259 5.21 17.80 -5.29
CA GLU A 259 5.83 17.33 -6.55
C GLU A 259 6.34 15.90 -6.44
N TYR A 260 6.84 15.51 -5.26
CA TYR A 260 7.29 14.14 -4.97
C TYR A 260 6.16 13.11 -5.09
N PHE A 261 4.91 13.53 -4.93
CA PHE A 261 3.75 12.64 -4.86
C PHE A 261 2.81 12.76 -6.06
N TYR A 262 3.09 13.63 -7.02
CA TYR A 262 2.27 13.83 -8.22
C TYR A 262 1.99 12.52 -8.98
N SER A 263 2.97 11.60 -8.98
CA SER A 263 2.77 10.30 -9.62
C SER A 263 1.56 9.56 -9.06
N TYR A 264 1.21 9.73 -7.79
CA TYR A 264 0.14 9.01 -7.12
C TYR A 264 -1.23 9.71 -7.17
N THR A 265 -1.29 10.96 -7.63
CA THR A 265 -2.52 11.78 -7.68
C THR A 265 -3.22 11.75 -9.05
N VAL A 266 -3.11 10.62 -9.75
CA VAL A 266 -3.74 10.35 -11.06
C VAL A 266 -5.16 9.77 -10.92
N ASP A 267 -5.89 9.74 -12.03
CA ASP A 267 -7.25 9.20 -12.08
C ASP A 267 -7.29 7.66 -11.90
N ASP A 268 -8.49 7.15 -11.66
CA ASP A 268 -8.73 5.73 -11.40
C ASP A 268 -8.34 4.83 -12.57
N SER A 269 -8.46 5.31 -13.81
CA SER A 269 -8.08 4.55 -15.00
C SER A 269 -6.57 4.28 -14.99
N PHE A 270 -5.78 5.32 -14.70
CA PHE A 270 -4.33 5.19 -14.57
C PHE A 270 -3.93 4.31 -13.38
N LEU A 271 -4.50 4.55 -12.18
CA LEU A 271 -4.20 3.73 -11.00
C LEU A 271 -4.46 2.23 -11.23
N LYS A 272 -5.56 1.91 -11.94
CA LYS A 272 -5.98 0.52 -12.17
C LYS A 272 -5.15 -0.19 -13.24
N THR A 273 -4.63 0.54 -14.23
CA THR A 273 -3.96 -0.05 -15.41
C THR A 273 -2.44 -0.06 -15.33
N ARG A 274 -1.82 0.93 -14.66
CA ARG A 274 -0.37 1.02 -14.56
C ARG A 274 0.19 -0.01 -13.57
N LYS A 275 1.19 -0.76 -14.03
CA LYS A 275 1.85 -1.84 -13.29
C LYS A 275 3.12 -1.41 -12.56
N ILE A 276 3.75 -0.30 -12.98
CA ILE A 276 5.04 0.18 -12.48
C ILE A 276 4.85 1.54 -11.83
N TRP A 277 5.41 1.70 -10.63
CA TRP A 277 5.34 2.88 -9.79
C TRP A 277 6.70 3.19 -9.13
N PRO A 278 7.04 4.46 -8.85
CA PRO A 278 6.31 5.66 -9.28
C PRO A 278 6.33 5.81 -10.81
N LEU A 279 5.46 6.68 -11.34
CA LEU A 279 5.47 6.99 -12.77
C LEU A 279 6.80 7.65 -13.15
N LYS A 280 7.33 7.27 -14.31
CA LYS A 280 8.54 7.85 -14.92
C LYS A 280 8.17 9.05 -15.78
#